data_AF-A0A8X8WWY7-F1
#
_entry.id   AF-A0A8X8WWY7-F1
#
_cell.length_a   1.000
_cell.length_b   1.000
_cell.length_c   1.000
_cell.angle_alpha   90.00
_cell.angle_beta   90.00
_cell.angle_gamma   90.00
#
_symmetry.space_group_name_H-M   'P 1'
#
loop_
_entity.id
_entity.type
_entity.pdbx_description
1 polymer ?
#
loop_
_entity_poly.entity_id
_entity_poly.type
_entity_poly.pdbx_seq_one_letter_code
_entity_poly.pdbx_strand_id
1 'polypeptide(L)'
;MHFTKMKLACFVAVVYAFGLVVDGASIDIAFDDIYEVVWGGDHVNFLNERRDAQLWMDPAYGAGFGSKLNYGSGFIHMRIKLPDKDSAGVVTAFYGVQKQDGHWGPVPEPANDRAGFHFGACPLPKTAVDVEPCYQDLSNYWWNRSKYWQLSGKEQRQFNEVRQKYLNYDYCDDTSRHPTPPPECQFNK
;
A
#
# COMPACT_ATOMS: atom_id res chain seq x y z
N MET A 1 55.63 22.27 45.05
CA MET A 1 56.11 22.30 43.65
C MET A 1 55.23 21.35 42.85
N HIS A 2 54.17 21.86 42.20
CA HIS A 2 54.11 22.30 40.79
C HIS A 2 54.08 21.16 39.74
N PHE A 3 52.86 20.98 39.16
CA PHE A 3 52.51 20.63 37.77
C PHE A 3 52.86 19.22 37.26
N THR A 4 51.93 18.44 36.69
CA THR A 4 51.29 18.75 35.39
C THR A 4 50.09 17.83 35.04
N LYS A 5 49.07 18.43 34.38
CA LYS A 5 48.16 17.90 33.31
C LYS A 5 47.14 16.82 33.73
N MET A 6 45.83 17.07 33.90
CA MET A 6 44.84 17.85 33.13
C MET A 6 44.83 17.53 31.63
N LYS A 7 44.38 16.34 31.20
CA LYS A 7 43.93 16.01 29.82
C LYS A 7 43.10 14.71 29.68
N LEU A 8 42.26 14.32 30.66
CA LEU A 8 41.52 13.05 30.55
C LEU A 8 40.03 13.09 30.94
N ALA A 9 39.37 14.25 30.85
CA ALA A 9 37.95 14.37 31.17
C ALA A 9 37.07 14.84 30.00
N CYS A 10 37.63 15.45 28.95
CA CYS A 10 36.82 16.01 27.86
C CYS A 10 36.57 15.07 26.68
N PHE A 11 37.32 13.96 26.56
CA PHE A 11 37.11 13.03 25.44
C PHE A 11 35.98 12.01 25.69
N VAL A 12 35.61 11.74 26.95
CA VAL A 12 34.57 10.76 27.28
C VAL A 12 33.16 11.36 27.20
N ALA A 13 33.02 12.67 27.41
CA ALA A 13 31.71 13.32 27.40
C ALA A 13 31.17 13.64 25.99
N VAL A 14 32.02 13.83 24.98
CA VAL A 14 31.58 14.19 23.62
C VAL A 14 30.99 12.99 22.87
N VAL A 15 31.35 11.76 23.25
CA VAL A 15 30.82 10.54 22.62
C VAL A 15 29.38 10.24 23.10
N TYR A 16 29.00 10.71 24.30
CA TYR A 16 27.68 10.41 24.89
C TYR A 16 26.55 11.34 24.43
N ALA A 17 26.83 12.41 23.67
CA ALA A 17 25.83 13.40 23.25
C ALA A 17 25.27 13.18 21.84
N PHE A 18 25.86 12.28 21.04
CA PHE A 18 25.17 11.77 19.85
C PHE A 18 24.35 10.56 20.26
N GLY A 19 23.16 10.83 20.80
CA GLY A 19 22.12 9.82 20.85
C GLY A 19 22.00 9.24 19.45
N LEU A 20 22.21 7.93 19.31
CA LEU A 20 21.82 7.20 18.11
C LEU A 20 20.34 7.49 17.91
N VAL A 21 20.03 8.37 16.95
CA VAL A 21 18.73 8.37 16.31
C VAL A 21 18.67 7.02 15.63
N VAL A 22 18.07 6.05 16.33
CA VAL A 22 17.61 4.83 15.69
C VAL A 22 16.47 5.33 14.82
N ASP A 23 16.77 5.65 13.55
CA ASP A 23 15.75 5.66 12.52
C ASP A 23 15.04 4.32 12.70
N GLY A 24 13.75 4.37 13.06
CA GLY A 24 12.93 3.18 13.08
C GLY A 24 13.06 2.60 11.68
N ALA A 25 13.76 1.47 11.55
CA ALA A 25 13.97 0.85 10.26
C ALA A 25 12.59 0.63 9.65
N SER A 26 12.23 1.46 8.67
CA SER A 26 11.20 1.07 7.72
C SER A 26 11.76 -0.20 7.11
N ILE A 27 11.20 -1.34 7.49
CA ILE A 27 11.46 -2.59 6.81
C ILE A 27 10.80 -2.41 5.43
N ASP A 28 11.52 -1.72 4.54
CA ASP A 28 11.11 -1.52 3.18
C ASP A 28 11.27 -2.85 2.44
N ILE A 29 10.17 -3.23 1.83
CA ILE A 29 9.86 -4.56 1.35
C ILE A 29 10.43 -4.76 -0.04
N ALA A 30 11.09 -5.88 -0.29
CA ALA A 30 11.41 -6.22 -1.67
C ALA A 30 10.10 -6.57 -2.38
N PHE A 31 9.94 -6.11 -3.63
CA PHE A 31 8.78 -6.39 -4.45
C PHE A 31 8.41 -7.87 -4.45
N ASP A 32 9.42 -8.74 -4.54
CA ASP A 32 9.25 -10.19 -4.64
C ASP A 32 8.66 -10.82 -3.39
N ASP A 33 8.62 -10.15 -2.25
CA ASP A 33 8.05 -10.72 -1.03
C ASP A 33 6.51 -10.71 -1.05
N ILE A 34 5.92 -9.81 -1.86
CA ILE A 34 4.47 -9.54 -1.83
C ILE A 34 3.83 -9.62 -3.21
N TYR A 35 4.57 -9.26 -4.25
CA TYR A 35 4.05 -9.16 -5.60
C TYR A 35 4.77 -10.11 -6.56
N GLU A 36 4.09 -10.45 -7.63
CA GLU A 36 4.65 -11.17 -8.77
C GLU A 36 4.27 -10.46 -10.07
N VAL A 37 5.17 -10.47 -11.05
CA VAL A 37 4.87 -9.95 -12.39
C VAL A 37 3.86 -10.88 -13.05
N VAL A 38 2.72 -10.33 -13.45
CA VAL A 38 1.61 -11.09 -14.07
C VAL A 38 1.77 -11.13 -15.58
N TRP A 39 2.26 -10.05 -16.18
CA TRP A 39 2.48 -9.95 -17.63
C TRP A 39 3.49 -8.83 -17.96
N GLY A 40 4.07 -8.87 -19.17
CA GLY A 40 5.05 -7.89 -19.63
C GLY A 40 6.42 -8.03 -18.94
N GLY A 41 6.95 -9.25 -18.85
CA GLY A 41 8.14 -9.56 -18.04
C GLY A 41 9.34 -8.63 -18.23
N ASP A 42 9.79 -8.44 -19.48
CA ASP A 42 10.87 -7.50 -19.84
C ASP A 42 10.44 -6.01 -19.76
N HIS A 43 9.14 -5.76 -19.61
CA HIS A 43 8.53 -4.46 -19.40
C HIS A 43 8.48 -4.04 -17.91
N VAL A 44 9.14 -4.79 -17.03
CA VAL A 44 9.30 -4.48 -15.60
C VAL A 44 10.79 -4.44 -15.23
N ASN A 45 11.25 -3.28 -14.79
CA ASN A 45 12.59 -3.08 -14.25
C ASN A 45 12.55 -2.90 -12.74
N PHE A 46 13.51 -3.47 -12.04
CA PHE A 46 13.63 -3.33 -10.60
C PHE A 46 14.80 -2.42 -10.24
N LEU A 47 14.55 -1.46 -9.36
CA LEU A 47 15.53 -0.50 -8.86
C LEU A 47 15.64 -0.64 -7.34
N ASN A 48 16.68 -0.03 -6.75
CA ASN A 48 16.85 0.08 -5.29
C ASN A 48 16.67 -1.27 -4.56
N GLU A 49 17.43 -2.29 -4.98
CA GLU A 49 17.35 -3.65 -4.40
C GLU A 49 15.94 -4.26 -4.50
N ARG A 50 15.26 -4.01 -5.62
CA ARG A 50 13.88 -4.44 -5.90
C ARG A 50 12.82 -3.83 -4.99
N ARG A 51 13.12 -2.72 -4.30
CA ARG A 51 12.10 -1.94 -3.58
C ARG A 51 11.22 -1.12 -4.51
N ASP A 52 11.75 -0.75 -5.67
CA ASP A 52 11.02 0.03 -6.67
C ASP A 52 10.83 -0.81 -7.94
N ALA A 53 9.58 -0.92 -8.38
CA ALA A 53 9.22 -1.50 -9.66
C ALA A 53 8.91 -0.37 -10.66
N GLN A 54 9.65 -0.33 -11.76
CA GLN A 54 9.41 0.56 -12.88
C GLN A 54 8.76 -0.22 -14.01
N LEU A 55 7.53 0.15 -14.34
CA LEU A 55 6.79 -0.41 -15.46
C LEU A 55 6.98 0.51 -16.66
N TRP A 56 7.18 -0.07 -17.83
CA TRP A 56 7.19 0.67 -19.08
C TRP A 56 6.23 0.04 -20.09
N MET A 57 5.88 0.83 -21.10
CA MET A 57 4.94 0.44 -22.15
C MET A 57 5.46 0.95 -23.47
N ASP A 58 5.27 0.16 -24.51
CA ASP A 58 5.51 0.52 -25.90
C ASP A 58 4.21 0.35 -26.71
N PRO A 59 4.20 0.64 -28.02
CA PRO A 59 2.98 0.50 -28.82
C PRO A 59 2.40 -0.91 -28.91
N ALA A 60 3.17 -1.95 -28.58
CA ALA A 60 2.78 -3.35 -28.69
C ALA A 60 2.42 -3.98 -27.34
N TYR A 61 3.11 -3.58 -26.25
CA TYR A 61 2.99 -4.22 -24.95
C TYR A 61 3.08 -3.22 -23.80
N GLY A 62 2.47 -3.58 -22.67
CA GLY A 62 2.66 -2.93 -21.38
C GLY A 62 3.20 -3.92 -20.34
N ALA A 63 3.00 -3.59 -19.06
CA ALA A 63 3.32 -4.48 -17.95
C ALA A 63 2.30 -4.40 -16.82
N GLY A 64 2.27 -5.46 -16.00
CA GLY A 64 1.50 -5.47 -14.77
C GLY A 64 1.97 -6.53 -13.79
N PHE A 65 1.74 -6.25 -12.52
CA PHE A 65 2.02 -7.15 -11.40
C PHE A 65 0.80 -7.25 -10.48
N GLY A 66 0.76 -8.32 -9.68
CA GLY A 66 -0.34 -8.62 -8.77
C GLY A 66 0.19 -9.19 -7.47
N SER A 67 -0.63 -9.15 -6.42
CA SER A 67 -0.25 -9.72 -5.13
C SER A 67 -0.15 -11.25 -5.22
N LYS A 68 0.85 -11.81 -4.54
CA LYS A 68 1.02 -13.27 -4.44
C LYS A 68 -0.10 -13.93 -3.65
N LEU A 69 -0.66 -13.22 -2.67
CA LEU A 69 -1.76 -13.67 -1.82
C LEU A 69 -3.07 -12.95 -2.17
N ASN A 70 -4.18 -13.60 -1.80
CA ASN A 70 -5.48 -12.95 -1.72
C ASN A 70 -5.65 -12.35 -0.32
N TYR A 71 -6.51 -11.33 -0.22
CA TYR A 71 -6.77 -10.66 1.05
C TYR A 71 -8.28 -10.48 1.25
N GLY A 72 -8.76 -10.73 2.47
CA GLY A 72 -10.19 -10.57 2.79
C GLY A 72 -10.57 -9.16 3.24
N SER A 73 -9.64 -8.46 3.88
CA SER A 73 -9.77 -7.07 4.31
C SER A 73 -8.38 -6.46 4.54
N GLY A 74 -8.26 -5.13 4.51
CA GLY A 74 -7.01 -4.47 4.83
C GLY A 74 -6.88 -3.03 4.38
N PHE A 75 -5.78 -2.41 4.80
CA PHE A 75 -5.20 -1.20 4.30
C PHE A 75 -4.04 -1.53 3.36
N ILE A 76 -4.23 -1.26 2.07
CA ILE A 76 -3.26 -1.49 1.01
C ILE A 76 -2.75 -0.14 0.52
N HIS A 77 -1.44 0.05 0.53
CA HIS A 77 -0.81 1.33 0.20
C HIS A 77 0.36 1.11 -0.75
N MET A 78 0.48 2.01 -1.74
CA MET A 78 1.58 2.05 -2.70
C MET A 78 1.98 3.50 -2.97
N ARG A 79 3.29 3.73 -3.09
CA ARG A 79 3.81 5.01 -3.57
C ARG A 79 3.94 4.92 -5.09
N ILE A 80 3.29 5.84 -5.81
CA ILE A 80 3.23 5.83 -7.27
C ILE A 80 3.81 7.14 -7.79
N LYS A 81 4.74 7.03 -8.75
CA LYS A 81 5.19 8.15 -9.57
C LYS A 81 4.66 7.95 -10.99
N LEU A 82 3.88 8.91 -11.48
CA LEU A 82 3.34 8.89 -12.83
C LEU A 82 4.42 9.21 -13.87
N PRO A 83 4.23 8.81 -15.15
CA PRO A 83 5.08 9.23 -16.26
C PRO A 83 5.25 10.77 -16.27
N ASP A 84 6.47 11.23 -16.50
CA ASP A 84 6.84 12.66 -16.45
C ASP A 84 6.73 13.37 -17.81
N LYS A 85 6.27 12.66 -18.84
CA LYS A 85 6.07 13.14 -20.22
C LYS A 85 4.61 12.98 -20.65
N ASP A 86 4.33 13.34 -21.91
CA ASP A 86 3.02 13.13 -22.52
C ASP A 86 2.58 11.67 -22.36
N SER A 87 1.42 11.53 -21.73
CA SER A 87 0.80 10.27 -21.31
C SER A 87 -0.67 10.24 -21.74
N ALA A 88 -1.07 11.04 -22.73
CA ALA A 88 -2.40 11.01 -23.29
C ALA A 88 -2.76 9.57 -23.73
N GLY A 89 -3.86 9.03 -23.18
CA GLY A 89 -4.32 7.67 -23.46
C GLY A 89 -3.63 6.55 -22.66
N VAL A 90 -2.62 6.86 -21.84
CA VAL A 90 -1.97 5.89 -20.94
C VAL A 90 -2.69 5.88 -19.59
N VAL A 91 -2.94 4.68 -19.05
CA VAL A 91 -3.57 4.50 -17.73
C VAL A 91 -2.60 3.75 -16.82
N THR A 92 -2.20 4.40 -15.72
CA THR A 92 -1.54 3.72 -14.59
C THR A 92 -2.61 3.34 -13.56
N ALA A 93 -2.75 2.04 -13.29
CA ALA A 93 -3.81 1.52 -12.43
C ALA A 93 -3.24 0.85 -11.17
N PHE A 94 -3.89 1.08 -10.04
CA PHE A 94 -3.71 0.36 -8.79
C PHE A 94 -5.08 0.04 -8.23
N TYR A 95 -5.41 -1.24 -8.14
CA TYR A 95 -6.78 -1.69 -7.89
C TYR A 95 -6.79 -3.06 -7.22
N GLY A 96 -7.88 -3.35 -6.49
CA GLY A 96 -8.19 -4.68 -5.97
C GLY A 96 -9.22 -5.37 -6.86
N VAL A 97 -9.09 -6.68 -7.01
CA VAL A 97 -10.09 -7.52 -7.72
C VAL A 97 -10.49 -8.71 -6.88
N GLN A 98 -11.76 -9.09 -6.96
CA GLN A 98 -12.18 -10.39 -6.48
C GLN A 98 -11.83 -11.43 -7.54
N LYS A 99 -10.95 -12.36 -7.19
CA LYS A 99 -10.65 -13.51 -8.05
C LYS A 99 -11.71 -14.58 -7.80
N GLN A 100 -12.57 -14.85 -8.77
CA GLN A 100 -13.38 -16.07 -8.80
C GLN A 100 -12.53 -17.19 -9.40
N ASP A 101 -12.57 -18.39 -8.81
CA ASP A 101 -11.72 -19.51 -9.22
C ASP A 101 -11.90 -19.84 -10.71
N GLY A 102 -10.80 -19.72 -11.45
CA GLY A 102 -10.74 -19.87 -12.90
C GLY A 102 -9.31 -19.73 -13.44
N HIS A 103 -8.56 -20.82 -13.37
CA HIS A 103 -7.36 -21.12 -14.18
C HIS A 103 -6.11 -20.24 -13.98
N TRP A 104 -5.42 -20.36 -12.85
CA TRP A 104 -3.95 -20.26 -12.80
C TRP A 104 -3.43 -21.21 -11.72
N GLY A 105 -2.42 -22.02 -12.08
CA GLY A 105 -1.98 -23.21 -11.35
C GLY A 105 -1.49 -22.99 -9.90
N PRO A 106 -1.23 -24.09 -9.16
CA PRO A 106 -0.87 -24.05 -7.76
C PRO A 106 0.48 -23.34 -7.56
N VAL A 107 0.45 -22.22 -6.84
CA VAL A 107 1.66 -21.58 -6.30
C VAL A 107 1.93 -22.22 -4.93
N PRO A 108 3.15 -22.70 -4.64
CA PRO A 108 3.48 -23.27 -3.34
C PRO A 108 3.22 -22.25 -2.23
N GLU A 109 2.51 -22.67 -1.19
CA GLU A 109 2.34 -21.91 0.04
C GLU A 109 3.72 -21.71 0.69
N PRO A 110 4.12 -20.48 1.06
CA PRO A 110 5.18 -20.32 2.03
C PRO A 110 4.66 -20.80 3.39
N ALA A 111 5.19 -21.95 3.82
CA ALA A 111 4.96 -22.49 5.14
C ALA A 111 5.57 -21.53 6.17
N ASN A 112 4.70 -20.90 6.95
CA ASN A 112 5.02 -20.30 8.24
C ASN A 112 6.11 -19.22 8.21
N ASP A 113 5.72 -17.99 7.84
CA ASP A 113 6.45 -16.80 8.28
C ASP A 113 5.51 -15.82 8.99
N ARG A 114 5.79 -15.64 10.28
CA ARG A 114 5.26 -14.54 11.08
C ARG A 114 5.97 -13.26 10.65
N ALA A 115 5.16 -12.24 10.38
CA ALA A 115 5.44 -10.82 10.46
C ALA A 115 6.67 -10.30 9.68
N GLY A 116 6.38 -9.36 8.79
CA GLY A 116 7.32 -8.28 8.52
C GLY A 116 7.35 -7.89 7.06
N PHE A 117 6.39 -7.04 6.69
CA PHE A 117 6.37 -6.10 5.57
C PHE A 117 4.94 -5.50 5.57
N HIS A 118 4.77 -4.16 5.56
CA HIS A 118 3.51 -3.45 5.85
C HIS A 118 2.40 -3.61 4.78
N PHE A 119 1.93 -4.83 4.55
CA PHE A 119 0.56 -5.07 4.09
C PHE A 119 -0.31 -5.11 5.34
N GLY A 120 -1.03 -4.03 5.63
CA GLY A 120 -2.02 -4.02 6.70
C GLY A 120 -3.25 -4.79 6.26
N ALA A 121 -3.14 -6.07 5.91
CA ALA A 121 -4.25 -6.85 5.40
C ALA A 121 -4.29 -8.26 6.01
N CYS A 122 -5.48 -8.84 6.00
CA CYS A 122 -5.72 -10.22 6.39
C CYS A 122 -5.49 -11.14 5.17
N PRO A 123 -4.41 -11.94 5.15
CA PRO A 123 -4.14 -12.86 4.05
C PRO A 123 -5.14 -14.01 4.06
N LEU A 124 -5.53 -14.44 2.87
CA LEU A 124 -6.37 -15.61 2.64
C LEU A 124 -5.68 -16.57 1.68
N PRO A 125 -5.85 -17.89 1.87
CA PRO A 125 -5.53 -18.88 0.85
C PRO A 125 -6.17 -18.53 -0.49
N LYS A 126 -5.53 -18.87 -1.61
CA LYS A 126 -6.07 -18.54 -2.94
C LYS A 126 -7.46 -19.16 -3.20
N THR A 127 -7.73 -20.31 -2.59
CA THR A 127 -8.99 -21.06 -2.66
C THR A 127 -9.99 -20.70 -1.55
N ALA A 128 -9.72 -19.66 -0.76
CA ALA A 128 -10.59 -19.28 0.33
C ALA A 128 -11.95 -18.80 -0.22
N VAL A 129 -12.99 -19.53 0.13
CA VAL A 129 -14.39 -19.14 -0.11
C VAL A 129 -14.94 -18.34 1.06
N ASP A 130 -14.34 -18.51 2.24
CA ASP A 130 -14.74 -17.85 3.47
C ASP A 130 -13.75 -16.73 3.84
N VAL A 131 -14.29 -15.54 4.09
CA VAL A 131 -13.56 -14.33 4.48
C VAL A 131 -13.80 -13.95 5.94
N GLU A 132 -14.69 -14.66 6.65
CA GLU A 132 -15.04 -14.44 8.05
C GLU A 132 -13.83 -14.30 8.99
N PRO A 133 -12.75 -15.08 8.86
CA PRO A 133 -11.57 -14.94 9.73
C PRO A 133 -10.96 -13.53 9.72
N CYS A 134 -11.16 -12.76 8.65
CA CYS A 134 -10.63 -11.40 8.51
C CYS A 134 -11.46 -10.33 9.23
N TYR A 135 -12.66 -10.67 9.70
CA TYR A 135 -13.59 -9.73 10.34
C TYR A 135 -13.76 -9.97 11.84
N GLN A 136 -13.61 -11.22 12.29
CA GLN A 136 -13.89 -11.62 13.67
C GLN A 136 -12.81 -11.16 14.66
N ASP A 137 -11.57 -10.93 14.20
CA ASP A 137 -10.45 -10.60 15.09
C ASP A 137 -10.13 -9.11 15.13
N LEU A 138 -10.74 -8.41 16.11
CA LEU A 138 -10.47 -7.00 16.40
C LEU A 138 -9.07 -6.74 16.99
N SER A 139 -8.43 -7.78 17.53
CA SER A 139 -7.14 -7.69 18.23
C SER A 139 -5.98 -7.75 17.24
N ASN A 140 -6.10 -8.58 16.21
CA ASN A 140 -5.09 -8.77 15.17
C ASN A 140 -5.20 -7.76 14.01
N TYR A 141 -6.39 -7.21 13.76
CA TYR A 141 -6.61 -6.27 12.65
C TYR A 141 -7.09 -4.92 13.14
N TRP A 142 -6.18 -3.95 13.15
CA TRP A 142 -6.44 -2.63 13.73
C TRP A 142 -7.59 -1.88 13.02
N TRP A 143 -7.78 -2.10 11.71
CA TRP A 143 -8.83 -1.45 10.92
C TRP A 143 -10.24 -1.96 11.26
N ASN A 144 -10.37 -3.12 11.89
CA ASN A 144 -11.67 -3.63 12.32
C ASN A 144 -12.20 -2.91 13.58
N ARG A 145 -11.38 -2.10 14.26
CA ARG A 145 -11.81 -1.39 15.47
C ARG A 145 -12.86 -0.33 15.14
N SER A 146 -13.84 -0.15 16.04
CA SER A 146 -14.96 0.78 15.87
C SER A 146 -14.55 2.22 15.52
N LYS A 147 -13.37 2.66 15.96
CA LYS A 147 -12.80 3.96 15.62
C LYS A 147 -12.63 4.18 14.10
N TYR A 148 -12.44 3.13 13.33
CA TYR A 148 -12.16 3.19 11.88
C TYR A 148 -13.36 2.81 11.01
N TRP A 149 -14.54 2.59 11.60
CA TRP A 149 -15.75 2.28 10.85
C TRP A 149 -16.32 3.48 10.10
N GLN A 150 -15.92 4.70 10.51
CA GLN A 150 -16.28 5.95 9.88
C GLN A 150 -15.09 6.89 9.88
N LEU A 151 -15.08 7.83 8.93
CA LEU A 151 -14.11 8.93 8.93
C LEU A 151 -14.31 9.79 10.18
N SER A 152 -13.22 10.26 10.77
CA SER A 152 -13.29 11.30 11.79
C SER A 152 -13.82 12.61 11.19
N GLY A 153 -14.34 13.51 12.04
CA GLY A 153 -14.80 14.82 11.58
C GLY A 153 -13.72 15.66 10.88
N LYS A 154 -12.43 15.40 11.13
CA LYS A 154 -11.33 16.04 10.41
C LYS A 154 -11.12 15.42 9.01
N GLU A 155 -11.09 14.10 8.93
CA GLU A 155 -10.93 13.38 7.66
C GLU A 155 -12.11 13.66 6.72
N GLN A 156 -13.34 13.71 7.26
CA GLN A 156 -14.53 14.07 6.49
C GLN A 156 -14.43 15.48 5.88
N ARG A 157 -13.90 16.46 6.63
CA ARG A 157 -13.69 17.82 6.11
C ARG A 157 -12.67 17.83 4.97
N GLN A 158 -11.55 17.12 5.14
CA GLN A 158 -10.53 17.02 4.10
C GLN A 158 -11.06 16.33 2.83
N PHE A 159 -11.85 15.28 2.99
CA PHE A 159 -12.54 14.62 1.89
C PHE A 159 -13.47 15.59 1.14
N ASN A 160 -14.30 16.35 1.88
CA ASN A 160 -15.21 17.33 1.30
C ASN A 160 -14.48 18.48 0.60
N GLU A 161 -13.36 18.96 1.16
CA GLU A 161 -12.51 19.98 0.52
C GLU A 161 -11.96 19.50 -0.82
N VAL A 162 -11.49 18.25 -0.88
CA VAL A 162 -11.00 17.66 -2.13
C VAL A 162 -12.11 17.54 -3.15
N ARG A 163 -13.30 17.06 -2.74
CA ARG A 163 -14.47 16.95 -3.62
C ARG A 163 -14.88 18.31 -4.19
N GLN A 164 -14.98 19.34 -3.36
CA GLN A 164 -15.38 20.68 -3.82
C GLN A 164 -14.38 21.34 -4.76
N LYS A 165 -13.08 21.06 -4.60
CA LYS A 165 -12.02 21.78 -5.31
C LYS A 165 -11.46 21.05 -6.53
N TYR A 166 -11.41 19.71 -6.50
CA TYR A 166 -10.68 18.92 -7.50
C TYR A 166 -11.54 17.88 -8.22
N LEU A 167 -12.79 17.62 -7.78
CA LEU A 167 -13.66 16.67 -8.45
C LEU A 167 -14.23 17.28 -9.75
N ASN A 168 -14.00 16.61 -10.86
CA ASN A 168 -14.50 16.99 -12.17
C ASN A 168 -15.64 16.09 -12.68
N TYR A 169 -15.85 14.94 -12.06
CA TYR A 169 -16.89 13.98 -12.41
C TYR A 169 -17.32 13.16 -11.19
N ASP A 170 -18.63 13.02 -10.99
CA ASP A 170 -19.23 12.16 -9.98
C ASP A 170 -20.40 11.40 -10.61
N TYR A 171 -20.36 10.07 -10.57
CA TYR A 171 -21.42 9.25 -11.17
C TYR A 171 -22.76 9.39 -10.43
N CYS A 172 -22.74 9.78 -9.15
CA CYS A 172 -23.95 10.03 -8.38
C CYS A 172 -24.68 11.33 -8.79
N ASP A 173 -24.01 12.22 -9.55
CA ASP A 173 -24.58 13.47 -10.11
C ASP A 173 -24.86 13.37 -11.62
N ASP A 174 -24.36 12.32 -12.29
CA ASP A 174 -24.62 12.05 -13.71
C ASP A 174 -26.04 11.48 -13.91
N THR A 175 -27.02 12.37 -13.90
CA THR A 175 -28.44 12.04 -14.15
C THR A 175 -28.72 11.60 -15.59
N SER A 176 -27.81 11.87 -16.53
CA SER A 176 -27.94 11.37 -17.90
C SER A 176 -27.68 9.87 -17.96
N ARG A 177 -26.68 9.39 -17.21
CA ARG A 177 -26.35 7.97 -17.11
C ARG A 177 -27.19 7.23 -16.07
N HIS A 178 -27.46 7.90 -14.95
CA HIS A 178 -28.20 7.37 -13.81
C HIS A 178 -29.38 8.29 -13.45
N PRO A 179 -30.51 8.24 -14.20
CA PRO A 179 -31.68 9.07 -13.90
C PRO A 179 -32.19 8.91 -12.46
N THR A 180 -32.06 7.70 -11.92
CA THR A 180 -32.18 7.40 -10.50
C THR A 180 -30.79 7.05 -9.98
N PRO A 181 -30.22 7.83 -9.04
CA PRO A 181 -28.91 7.53 -8.47
C PRO A 181 -28.88 6.16 -7.79
N PRO A 182 -27.76 5.43 -7.88
CA PRO A 182 -27.55 4.19 -7.14
C PRO A 182 -27.73 4.36 -5.60
N PRO A 183 -28.23 3.34 -4.86
CA PRO A 183 -28.58 3.48 -3.45
C PRO A 183 -27.42 3.93 -2.54
N GLU A 184 -26.19 3.54 -2.86
CA GLU A 184 -25.00 3.89 -2.10
C GLU A 184 -24.67 5.38 -2.13
N CYS A 185 -25.16 6.11 -3.14
CA CYS A 185 -24.99 7.56 -3.25
C CYS A 185 -25.64 8.32 -2.09
N GLN A 186 -26.54 7.70 -1.31
CA GLN A 186 -27.12 8.31 -0.11
C GLN A 186 -26.15 8.35 1.08
N PHE A 187 -25.16 7.45 1.09
CA PHE A 187 -24.24 7.28 2.21
C PHE A 187 -22.83 7.83 1.91
N ASN A 188 -22.45 7.86 0.63
CA ASN A 188 -21.07 8.12 0.19
C ASN A 188 -20.87 9.50 -0.47
N LYS A 189 -21.87 10.39 -0.44
CA LYS A 189 -21.82 11.70 -1.12
C LYS A 189 -21.13 12.79 -0.32
#